data_AF-A0A954ZIB3-F1
#
_entry.id   AF-A0A954ZIB3-F1
#
_cell.length_a   1.000
_cell.length_b   1.000
_cell.length_c   1.000
_cell.angle_alpha   90.00
_cell.angle_beta   90.00
_cell.angle_gamma   90.00
#
_symmetry.space_group_name_H-M   'P 1'
#
loop_
_entity.id
_entity.type
_entity.pdbx_description
1 polymer ?
#
loop_
_entity_poly.entity_id
_entity_poly.type
_entity_poly.pdbx_seq_one_letter_code
_entity_poly.pdbx_strand_id
1 'polypeptide(L)'
;MTYYRSKVDLLVALIIGLMVQLLSWQAAAETNPKYFVDDFEDLNLVDDTPVSWGIWGEHIGPKSIDASIGDLVVTATSAVYAGVGELSDVAYTYEDVSIRSQVAVASGQRWFYTGLYARANDLGMYDAGITSGDHWLPNAIHIARWSWEDEGRIDSLRSVPTHLDPSQHDVLLQFDVAGDTLTLTAWEAGTPKELGQTISVRDLQFQQGNVGVEYFVTTQPPVANPAPGTYRYYAVAPQARVFDSDFTGDMEFNISDLNAMLAKGPVSPGVPVVLGVNEQFDLTGDGLIDSADVDRWLADAAIINGTASPYKRGDINLDGLVDDTDFNIWNAHKFTSSLAWDDGDVNGDGFVDVSDFNVWNANKYTSSDSGAFVPEPALLPMLIPTFIAWSFRRKKR
;
A
#
# COMPACT_ATOMS: atom_id res chain seq x y z
N MET A 1 14.49 -57.70 17.85
CA MET A 1 15.06 -56.59 17.07
C MET A 1 14.00 -55.84 16.25
N THR A 2 13.01 -56.52 15.69
CA THR A 2 11.95 -55.94 14.83
C THR A 2 10.96 -55.03 15.57
N TYR A 3 10.65 -55.33 16.84
CA TYR A 3 9.71 -54.54 17.67
C TYR A 3 10.26 -53.17 18.11
N TYR A 4 11.58 -53.01 18.15
CA TYR A 4 12.21 -51.74 18.52
C TYR A 4 12.31 -50.77 17.34
N ARG A 5 12.47 -51.28 16.10
CA ARG A 5 12.49 -50.45 14.88
C ARG A 5 11.15 -49.74 14.65
N SER A 6 10.03 -50.44 14.79
CA SER A 6 8.72 -49.83 14.52
C SER A 6 8.36 -48.69 15.48
N LYS A 7 8.83 -48.72 16.73
CA LYS A 7 8.62 -47.62 17.68
C LYS A 7 9.48 -46.40 17.39
N VAL A 8 10.70 -46.61 16.89
CA VAL A 8 11.59 -45.52 16.47
C VAL A 8 11.05 -44.86 15.21
N ASP A 9 10.58 -45.65 14.23
CA ASP A 9 9.98 -45.11 13.01
C ASP A 9 8.69 -44.31 13.29
N LEU A 10 7.86 -44.79 14.23
CA LEU A 10 6.66 -44.06 14.66
C LEU A 10 6.99 -42.76 15.39
N LEU A 11 8.05 -42.76 16.20
CA LEU A 11 8.51 -41.57 16.94
C LEU A 11 9.11 -40.53 15.98
N VAL A 12 9.89 -40.97 14.99
CA VAL A 12 10.47 -40.09 13.96
C VAL A 12 9.37 -39.48 13.08
N ALA A 13 8.38 -40.27 12.66
CA ALA A 13 7.23 -39.76 11.91
C ALA A 13 6.41 -38.73 12.71
N LEU A 14 6.25 -38.94 14.02
CA LEU A 14 5.54 -38.01 14.91
C LEU A 14 6.31 -36.70 15.12
N ILE A 15 7.65 -36.78 15.24
CA ILE A 15 8.52 -35.61 15.36
C ILE A 15 8.54 -34.81 14.05
N ILE A 16 8.64 -35.48 12.90
CA ILE A 16 8.58 -34.81 11.59
C ILE A 16 7.21 -34.16 11.39
N GLY A 17 6.12 -34.85 11.75
CA GLY A 17 4.76 -34.28 11.69
C GLY A 17 4.59 -33.04 12.59
N LEU A 18 5.11 -33.08 13.82
CA LEU A 18 5.12 -31.92 14.72
C LEU A 18 6.01 -30.79 14.23
N MET A 19 7.18 -31.08 13.62
CA MET A 19 8.05 -30.07 13.02
C MET A 19 7.42 -29.43 11.78
N VAL A 20 6.74 -30.21 10.93
CA VAL A 20 5.98 -29.68 9.78
C VAL A 20 4.80 -28.83 10.25
N GLN A 21 4.11 -29.22 11.33
CA GLN A 21 3.04 -28.41 11.92
C GLN A 21 3.57 -27.13 12.60
N LEU A 22 4.73 -27.18 13.26
CA LEU A 22 5.38 -25.99 13.80
C LEU A 22 5.89 -25.06 12.71
N LEU A 23 6.47 -25.60 11.62
CA LEU A 23 6.90 -24.83 10.46
C LEU A 23 5.71 -24.24 9.71
N SER A 24 4.57 -24.94 9.62
CA SER A 24 3.34 -24.38 9.06
C SER A 24 2.69 -23.34 9.97
N TRP A 25 2.83 -23.48 11.30
CA TRP A 25 2.40 -22.45 12.25
C TRP A 25 3.32 -21.22 12.24
N GLN A 26 4.64 -21.39 12.07
CA GLN A 26 5.56 -20.26 11.89
C GLN A 26 5.34 -19.57 10.55
N ALA A 27 5.08 -20.32 9.47
CA ALA A 27 4.75 -19.75 8.17
C ALA A 27 3.36 -19.07 8.14
N ALA A 28 2.40 -19.54 8.95
CA ALA A 28 1.10 -18.87 9.11
C ALA A 28 1.15 -17.66 10.07
N ALA A 29 2.15 -17.60 10.96
CA ALA A 29 2.35 -16.50 11.90
C ALA A 29 3.27 -15.37 11.37
N GLU A 30 3.89 -15.53 10.21
CA GLU A 30 4.61 -14.47 9.47
C GLU A 30 3.69 -13.74 8.47
N THR A 31 2.42 -13.57 8.79
CA THR A 31 1.55 -12.63 8.07
C THR A 31 1.75 -11.22 8.63
N ASN A 32 2.90 -10.62 8.32
CA ASN A 32 2.95 -9.17 8.26
C ASN A 32 3.91 -8.75 7.13
N PRO A 33 3.50 -7.82 6.25
CA PRO A 33 2.64 -6.76 6.72
C PRO A 33 1.47 -6.44 5.77
N LYS A 34 0.26 -6.42 6.35
CA LYS A 34 -0.96 -6.05 5.64
C LYS A 34 -0.84 -4.58 5.24
N TYR A 35 -0.39 -4.34 4.01
CA TYR A 35 -0.75 -3.13 3.30
C TYR A 35 -2.27 -3.02 3.30
N PHE A 36 -2.76 -1.81 3.42
CA PHE A 36 -4.17 -1.58 3.29
C PHE A 36 -4.45 -0.28 2.57
N VAL A 37 -5.59 -0.28 1.89
CA VAL A 37 -6.18 0.87 1.22
C VAL A 37 -7.61 1.00 1.69
N ASP A 38 -7.98 2.23 2.02
CA ASP A 38 -9.31 2.67 2.40
C ASP A 38 -9.67 3.79 1.42
N ASP A 39 -10.74 3.60 0.64
CA ASP A 39 -11.31 4.61 -0.26
C ASP A 39 -12.35 5.48 0.45
N PHE A 40 -12.51 5.29 1.77
CA PHE A 40 -13.44 5.97 2.65
C PHE A 40 -14.91 5.87 2.23
N GLU A 41 -15.30 4.96 1.32
CA GLU A 41 -16.69 4.81 0.88
C GLU A 41 -17.50 3.91 1.82
N ASP A 42 -16.85 2.98 2.53
CA ASP A 42 -17.55 1.94 3.29
C ASP A 42 -16.96 1.65 4.69
N LEU A 43 -15.98 2.45 5.13
CA LEU A 43 -15.24 2.25 6.39
C LEU A 43 -14.60 0.86 6.45
N ASN A 44 -14.17 0.28 5.34
CA ASN A 44 -13.38 -0.93 5.31
C ASN A 44 -12.13 -0.78 4.43
N LEU A 45 -11.24 -1.75 4.53
CA LEU A 45 -10.15 -1.93 3.61
C LEU A 45 -10.65 -2.65 2.37
N VAL A 46 -9.93 -2.52 1.25
CA VAL A 46 -10.08 -3.39 0.07
C VAL A 46 -10.07 -4.91 0.41
N ASP A 47 -9.66 -5.30 1.62
CA ASP A 47 -9.72 -6.66 2.18
C ASP A 47 -11.00 -7.02 2.98
N ASP A 48 -12.08 -6.23 2.91
CA ASP A 48 -13.35 -6.36 3.66
C ASP A 48 -13.21 -6.23 5.20
N THR A 49 -12.06 -5.78 5.72
CA THR A 49 -11.88 -5.53 7.16
C THR A 49 -12.33 -4.11 7.50
N PRO A 50 -13.29 -3.91 8.42
CA PRO A 50 -13.68 -2.56 8.85
C PRO A 50 -12.48 -1.78 9.39
N VAL A 51 -12.36 -0.51 9.01
CA VAL A 51 -11.46 0.47 9.61
C VAL A 51 -12.28 1.42 10.45
N SER A 52 -12.03 1.38 11.75
CA SER A 52 -12.41 2.46 12.64
C SER A 52 -11.35 3.57 12.60
N TRP A 53 -11.83 4.80 12.47
CA TRP A 53 -11.05 6.01 12.65
C TRP A 53 -11.30 6.56 14.07
N GLY A 54 -10.24 6.62 14.86
CA GLY A 54 -10.24 7.12 16.23
C GLY A 54 -9.84 8.59 16.30
N ILE A 55 -10.15 9.19 17.44
CA ILE A 55 -9.67 10.52 17.80
C ILE A 55 -8.57 10.32 18.82
N TRP A 56 -7.35 10.75 18.49
CA TRP A 56 -6.22 10.66 19.41
C TRP A 56 -6.17 11.90 20.33
N GLY A 57 -6.36 11.65 21.64
CA GLY A 57 -6.18 12.65 22.71
C GLY A 57 -7.42 13.49 23.10
N GLU A 58 -7.50 13.89 24.38
CA GLU A 58 -8.60 14.74 24.91
C GLU A 58 -8.46 16.23 24.54
N HIS A 59 -7.35 16.64 23.91
CA HIS A 59 -7.00 18.05 23.69
C HIS A 59 -7.05 18.52 22.23
N ILE A 60 -7.25 17.61 21.28
CA ILE A 60 -7.10 17.88 19.85
C ILE A 60 -8.14 17.03 19.12
N GLY A 61 -9.26 17.62 18.68
CA GLY A 61 -10.40 16.81 18.24
C GLY A 61 -11.14 17.38 17.04
N PRO A 62 -11.25 16.62 15.93
CA PRO A 62 -12.32 16.84 14.95
C PRO A 62 -13.67 16.40 15.55
N LYS A 63 -14.78 17.08 15.20
CA LYS A 63 -16.14 16.73 15.71
C LYS A 63 -16.94 15.81 14.80
N SER A 64 -16.45 15.53 13.59
CA SER A 64 -17.12 14.64 12.66
C SER A 64 -16.10 14.00 11.73
N ILE A 65 -16.25 12.69 11.56
CA ILE A 65 -15.69 11.87 10.48
C ILE A 65 -16.92 11.41 9.70
N ASP A 66 -17.01 11.74 8.41
CA ASP A 66 -18.15 11.40 7.56
C ASP A 66 -17.68 10.66 6.31
N ALA A 67 -17.32 9.39 6.48
CA ALA A 67 -16.91 8.48 5.42
C ALA A 67 -18.11 7.89 4.64
N SER A 68 -19.28 8.55 4.62
CA SER A 68 -20.43 8.07 3.84
C SER A 68 -20.42 8.54 2.39
N ILE A 69 -19.43 9.36 2.02
CA ILE A 69 -19.29 10.03 0.73
C ILE A 69 -18.04 9.61 -0.05
N GLY A 70 -17.25 8.65 0.43
CA GLY A 70 -15.93 8.35 -0.14
C GLY A 70 -14.83 9.31 0.29
N ASP A 71 -15.10 10.16 1.29
CA ASP A 71 -14.13 11.12 1.80
C ASP A 71 -14.08 11.08 3.33
N LEU A 72 -12.88 10.99 3.90
CA LEU A 72 -12.62 11.36 5.29
C LEU A 72 -12.56 12.89 5.43
N VAL A 73 -13.64 13.45 5.94
CA VAL A 73 -13.75 14.88 6.22
C VAL A 73 -13.26 15.19 7.63
N VAL A 74 -12.11 15.84 7.76
CA VAL A 74 -11.54 16.29 9.04
C VAL A 74 -11.89 17.76 9.25
N THR A 75 -12.83 18.02 10.16
CA THR A 75 -13.26 19.39 10.49
C THR A 75 -12.68 19.85 11.84
N ALA A 76 -11.85 20.89 11.81
CA ALA A 76 -11.40 21.56 13.03
C ALA A 76 -12.59 22.24 13.75
N THR A 77 -12.63 22.12 15.07
CA THR A 77 -13.83 22.47 15.85
C THR A 77 -13.78 23.88 16.44
N SER A 78 -12.63 24.53 16.30
CA SER A 78 -12.41 25.95 16.56
C SER A 78 -11.23 26.44 15.71
N ALA A 79 -11.11 27.76 15.57
CA ALA A 79 -10.06 28.47 14.85
C ALA A 79 -8.61 28.28 15.37
N VAL A 80 -8.42 27.46 16.42
CA VAL A 80 -7.17 27.35 17.20
C VAL A 80 -6.70 25.90 17.37
N TYR A 81 -7.53 24.89 17.04
CA TYR A 81 -7.21 23.48 17.32
C TYR A 81 -7.16 22.63 16.05
N ALA A 82 -6.27 21.64 16.10
CA ALA A 82 -6.14 20.62 15.08
C ALA A 82 -7.24 19.57 15.14
N GLY A 83 -7.58 19.03 13.96
CA GLY A 83 -8.25 17.75 13.82
C GLY A 83 -7.20 16.71 13.47
N VAL A 84 -6.98 15.76 14.36
CA VAL A 84 -6.13 14.58 14.12
C VAL A 84 -7.07 13.38 13.98
N GLY A 85 -6.95 12.66 12.88
CA GLY A 85 -7.64 11.40 12.63
C GLY A 85 -6.63 10.27 12.76
N GLU A 86 -6.84 9.40 13.75
CA GLU A 86 -6.02 8.21 13.92
C GLU A 86 -6.69 7.00 13.32
N LEU A 87 -5.89 6.18 12.65
CA LEU A 87 -6.32 4.85 12.28
C LEU A 87 -6.42 3.97 13.54
N SER A 88 -7.63 3.72 14.05
CA SER A 88 -7.82 3.06 15.35
C SER A 88 -7.94 1.53 15.30
N ASP A 89 -8.10 0.93 14.11
CA ASP A 89 -8.38 -0.50 14.00
C ASP A 89 -7.16 -1.43 14.05
N VAL A 90 -5.97 -0.90 14.29
CA VAL A 90 -4.76 -1.64 13.97
C VAL A 90 -3.95 -1.74 15.26
N ALA A 91 -3.99 -2.93 15.89
CA ALA A 91 -3.16 -3.34 17.02
C ALA A 91 -1.65 -3.40 16.66
N TYR A 92 -1.21 -2.55 15.73
CA TYR A 92 0.11 -2.53 15.14
C TYR A 92 0.69 -1.13 15.28
N THR A 93 1.92 -1.10 15.74
CA THR A 93 2.78 0.07 15.64
C THR A 93 3.68 -0.12 14.43
N TYR A 94 3.90 0.94 13.68
CA TYR A 94 4.74 0.91 12.49
C TYR A 94 6.14 1.39 12.82
N GLU A 95 7.16 0.57 12.53
CA GLU A 95 8.55 1.00 12.47
C GLU A 95 8.80 1.67 11.12
N ASP A 96 8.91 0.88 10.05
CA ASP A 96 9.02 1.38 8.69
C ASP A 96 7.65 1.41 8.02
N VAL A 97 7.27 2.57 7.49
CA VAL A 97 5.96 2.81 6.90
C VAL A 97 6.01 3.83 5.80
N SER A 98 5.21 3.63 4.77
CA SER A 98 4.81 4.70 3.87
C SER A 98 3.31 4.91 4.00
N ILE A 99 2.92 6.18 4.03
CA ILE A 99 1.53 6.62 4.13
C ILE A 99 1.26 7.47 2.91
N ARG A 100 0.18 7.20 2.19
CA ARG A 100 -0.23 8.04 1.05
C ARG A 100 -1.67 8.50 1.20
N SER A 101 -1.92 9.76 0.86
CA SER A 101 -3.29 10.26 0.78
C SER A 101 -3.48 11.34 -0.28
N GLN A 102 -4.67 11.36 -0.88
CA GLN A 102 -5.15 12.48 -1.69
C GLN A 102 -5.89 13.47 -0.81
N VAL A 103 -5.41 14.71 -0.81
CA VAL A 103 -5.86 15.77 0.09
C VAL A 103 -6.42 16.94 -0.71
N ALA A 104 -7.57 17.42 -0.27
CA ALA A 104 -8.18 18.66 -0.73
C ALA A 104 -8.60 19.50 0.46
N VAL A 105 -8.49 20.81 0.33
CA VAL A 105 -8.97 21.78 1.30
C VAL A 105 -10.03 22.63 0.63
N ALA A 106 -11.08 22.96 1.35
CA ALA A 106 -12.14 23.79 0.79
C ALA A 106 -11.61 25.12 0.24
N SER A 107 -12.12 25.51 -0.93
CA SER A 107 -11.66 26.70 -1.66
C SER A 107 -11.74 27.98 -0.82
N GLY A 108 -10.70 28.81 -0.89
CA GLY A 108 -10.65 30.11 -0.21
C GLY A 108 -10.23 30.03 1.26
N GLN A 109 -10.00 28.83 1.79
CA GLN A 109 -9.32 28.65 3.07
C GLN A 109 -7.86 29.11 2.97
N ARG A 110 -7.39 29.80 4.00
CA ARG A 110 -6.00 30.23 4.17
C ARG A 110 -5.53 29.87 5.57
N TRP A 111 -4.22 29.87 5.79
CA TRP A 111 -3.62 29.62 7.10
C TRP A 111 -3.93 28.23 7.66
N PHE A 112 -3.79 27.23 6.81
CA PHE A 112 -3.99 25.85 7.20
C PHE A 112 -2.70 25.07 7.09
N TYR A 113 -2.68 23.95 7.81
CA TYR A 113 -1.79 22.84 7.59
C TYR A 113 -2.66 21.61 7.31
N THR A 114 -2.22 20.77 6.39
CA THR A 114 -2.84 19.48 6.10
C THR A 114 -1.76 18.47 5.78
N GLY A 115 -1.85 17.27 6.32
CA GLY A 115 -0.75 16.33 6.26
C GLY A 115 -1.04 14.96 6.84
N LEU A 116 0.04 14.22 7.01
CA LEU A 116 0.11 12.86 7.50
C LEU A 116 1.01 12.86 8.73
N TYR A 117 0.74 11.98 9.69
CA TYR A 117 1.65 11.74 10.79
C TYR A 117 2.04 10.26 10.88
N ALA A 118 3.24 10.03 11.39
CA ALA A 118 3.80 8.69 11.56
C ALA A 118 4.50 8.53 12.89
N ARG A 119 4.59 7.27 13.35
CA ARG A 119 5.25 6.86 14.59
C ARG A 119 4.74 7.61 15.83
N ALA A 120 3.44 7.92 15.89
CA ALA A 120 2.83 8.53 17.06
C ALA A 120 2.83 7.57 18.26
N ASN A 121 3.40 8.01 19.37
CA ASN A 121 3.53 7.22 20.61
C ASN A 121 3.50 8.15 21.84
N ASP A 122 3.82 7.62 23.03
CA ASP A 122 3.81 8.36 24.30
C ASP A 122 4.87 9.48 24.41
N LEU A 123 5.79 9.61 23.45
CA LEU A 123 6.82 10.67 23.43
C LEU A 123 6.52 11.78 22.44
N GLY A 124 5.86 11.45 21.33
CA GLY A 124 5.63 12.38 20.24
C GLY A 124 5.17 11.71 18.95
N MET A 125 5.26 12.45 17.86
CA MET A 125 5.02 11.99 16.48
C MET A 125 5.84 12.78 15.46
N TYR A 126 6.07 12.18 14.29
CA TYR A 126 6.50 12.93 13.11
C TYR A 126 5.29 13.39 12.32
N ASP A 127 5.33 14.66 11.89
CA ASP A 127 4.36 15.27 10.99
C ASP A 127 5.02 15.50 9.64
N ALA A 128 4.24 15.38 8.57
CA ALA A 128 4.64 15.83 7.26
C ALA A 128 3.42 16.27 6.43
N GLY A 129 3.51 17.43 5.79
CA GLY A 129 2.39 17.92 4.99
C GLY A 129 2.64 19.24 4.29
N ILE A 130 1.55 19.91 3.95
CA ILE A 130 1.53 21.19 3.26
C ILE A 130 0.92 22.26 4.14
N THR A 131 1.56 23.43 4.14
CA THR A 131 1.08 24.64 4.80
C THR A 131 0.65 25.68 3.77
N SER A 132 -0.32 26.52 4.14
CA SER A 132 -0.78 27.69 3.38
C SER A 132 -0.63 28.98 4.20
N GLY A 133 -0.02 30.04 3.63
CA GLY A 133 0.38 31.28 4.35
C GLY A 133 -0.72 32.37 4.50
N ASP A 134 -0.56 33.44 5.32
CA ASP A 134 0.65 33.91 6.03
C ASP A 134 0.50 34.77 7.33
N HIS A 135 1.54 34.69 8.20
CA HIS A 135 2.15 35.85 8.89
C HIS A 135 3.72 35.80 8.90
N TRP A 136 4.39 34.68 8.54
CA TRP A 136 5.86 34.53 8.42
C TRP A 136 6.41 33.40 7.49
N LEU A 137 5.60 32.58 6.81
CA LEU A 137 6.05 31.51 5.90
C LEU A 137 5.16 31.38 4.63
N PRO A 138 5.74 31.28 3.42
CA PRO A 138 5.01 30.98 2.19
C PRO A 138 4.46 29.54 2.19
N ASN A 139 3.54 29.22 1.26
CA ASN A 139 3.10 27.84 1.04
C ASN A 139 4.33 26.93 0.97
N ALA A 140 4.38 25.91 1.81
CA ALA A 140 5.55 25.06 1.94
C ALA A 140 5.15 23.62 2.24
N ILE A 141 5.90 22.69 1.65
CA ILE A 141 5.94 21.31 2.14
C ILE A 141 6.96 21.22 3.27
N HIS A 142 6.71 20.37 4.25
CA HIS A 142 7.55 20.28 5.43
C HIS A 142 7.47 18.92 6.13
N ILE A 143 8.48 18.65 6.94
CA ILE A 143 8.54 17.56 7.89
C ILE A 143 8.85 18.20 9.25
N ALA A 144 8.05 17.88 10.26
CA ALA A 144 8.22 18.37 11.61
C ALA A 144 8.18 17.23 12.64
N ARG A 145 8.60 17.58 13.85
CA ARG A 145 8.58 16.72 15.01
C ARG A 145 7.74 17.35 16.09
N TRP A 146 6.79 16.62 16.62
CA TRP A 146 5.98 17.05 17.76
C TRP A 146 6.32 16.21 18.98
N SER A 147 6.76 16.86 20.08
CA SER A 147 7.06 16.17 21.34
C SER A 147 6.10 16.58 22.45
N TRP A 148 5.62 15.58 23.20
CA TRP A 148 4.72 15.80 24.34
C TRP A 148 5.48 16.28 25.58
N GLU A 149 6.74 15.89 25.72
CA GLU A 149 7.57 16.24 26.89
C GLU A 149 7.92 17.75 26.92
N ASP A 150 7.98 18.39 25.75
CA ASP A 150 8.33 19.80 25.57
C ASP A 150 7.08 20.72 25.43
N GLU A 151 6.06 20.51 26.25
CA GLU A 151 4.80 21.29 26.25
C GLU A 151 4.07 21.31 24.88
N GLY A 152 4.26 20.27 24.05
CA GLY A 152 3.70 20.23 22.71
C GLY A 152 4.43 21.14 21.72
N ARG A 153 5.74 21.37 21.91
CA ARG A 153 6.58 22.09 20.95
C ARG A 153 6.67 21.34 19.61
N ILE A 154 6.50 22.10 18.53
CA ILE A 154 6.72 21.65 17.15
C ILE A 154 8.11 22.11 16.72
N ASP A 155 8.99 21.17 16.41
CA ASP A 155 10.29 21.43 15.80
C ASP A 155 10.20 21.17 14.30
N SER A 156 10.33 22.23 13.49
CA SER A 156 10.46 22.07 12.04
C SER A 156 11.81 21.43 11.71
N LEU A 157 11.79 20.23 11.14
CA LEU A 157 13.00 19.50 10.74
C LEU A 157 13.45 19.93 9.34
N ARG A 158 12.50 20.06 8.41
CA ARG A 158 12.75 20.57 7.06
C ARG A 158 11.50 21.24 6.51
N SER A 159 11.65 22.35 5.81
CA SER A 159 10.57 23.05 5.12
C SER A 159 11.09 23.70 3.84
N VAL A 160 10.35 23.58 2.75
CA VAL A 160 10.71 24.14 1.44
C VAL A 160 9.46 24.78 0.81
N PRO A 161 9.56 26.01 0.25
CA PRO A 161 8.45 26.63 -0.47
C PRO A 161 7.93 25.73 -1.59
N THR A 162 6.62 25.73 -1.79
CA THR A 162 5.93 24.95 -2.82
C THR A 162 4.94 25.81 -3.59
N HIS A 163 4.64 25.37 -4.81
CA HIS A 163 3.57 25.91 -5.65
C HIS A 163 2.25 25.15 -5.46
N LEU A 164 2.30 23.98 -4.80
CA LEU A 164 1.12 23.17 -4.52
C LEU A 164 0.19 23.91 -3.56
N ASP A 165 -1.10 23.87 -3.86
CA ASP A 165 -2.14 24.49 -3.04
C ASP A 165 -3.37 23.57 -3.01
N PRO A 166 -3.56 22.80 -1.92
CA PRO A 166 -4.69 21.89 -1.81
C PRO A 166 -6.04 22.62 -1.73
N SER A 167 -6.06 23.96 -1.60
CA SER A 167 -7.29 24.75 -1.71
C SER A 167 -7.75 25.02 -3.15
N GLN A 168 -6.90 24.76 -4.14
CA GLN A 168 -7.16 25.01 -5.56
C GLN A 168 -7.31 23.70 -6.35
N HIS A 169 -6.46 22.72 -6.07
CA HIS A 169 -6.43 21.43 -6.74
C HIS A 169 -6.17 20.32 -5.71
N ASP A 170 -6.53 19.10 -6.05
CA ASP A 170 -6.21 17.96 -5.21
C ASP A 170 -4.69 17.71 -5.22
N VAL A 171 -4.14 17.43 -4.04
CA VAL A 171 -2.71 17.17 -3.87
C VAL A 171 -2.53 15.79 -3.26
N LEU A 172 -1.67 14.99 -3.87
CA LEU A 172 -1.22 13.73 -3.35
C LEU A 172 -0.02 13.95 -2.43
N LEU A 173 -0.06 13.33 -1.25
CA LEU A 173 1.01 13.32 -0.27
C LEU A 173 1.44 11.88 -0.04
N GLN A 174 2.75 11.61 -0.08
CA GLN A 174 3.35 10.36 0.38
C GLN A 174 4.39 10.68 1.45
N PHE A 175 4.20 10.14 2.65
CA PHE A 175 5.12 10.25 3.77
C PHE A 175 5.78 8.91 4.07
N ASP A 176 7.05 8.79 3.69
CA ASP A 176 7.89 7.63 3.85
C ASP A 176 8.77 7.78 5.09
N VAL A 177 8.67 6.80 5.99
CA VAL A 177 9.44 6.73 7.22
C VAL A 177 10.14 5.38 7.24
N ALA A 178 11.45 5.37 7.01
CA ALA A 178 12.27 4.16 6.94
C ALA A 178 13.56 4.34 7.75
N GLY A 179 13.73 3.53 8.80
CA GLY A 179 14.83 3.66 9.74
C GLY A 179 14.88 5.06 10.37
N ASP A 180 15.93 5.81 10.07
CA ASP A 180 16.12 7.21 10.49
C ASP A 180 15.68 8.23 9.44
N THR A 181 15.24 7.80 8.27
CA THR A 181 14.98 8.69 7.13
C THR A 181 13.49 8.97 7.02
N LEU A 182 13.16 10.25 6.98
CA LEU A 182 11.81 10.78 6.79
C LEU A 182 11.78 11.48 5.44
N THR A 183 10.89 11.06 4.53
CA THR A 183 10.75 11.64 3.20
C THR A 183 9.29 11.99 2.93
N LEU A 184 9.03 13.24 2.57
CA LEU A 184 7.72 13.69 2.10
C LEU A 184 7.83 13.99 0.61
N THR A 185 6.96 13.36 -0.17
CA THR A 185 6.74 13.67 -1.59
C THR A 185 5.33 14.21 -1.77
N ALA A 186 5.20 15.33 -2.48
CA ALA A 186 3.91 15.96 -2.77
C ALA A 186 3.77 16.32 -4.25
N TRP A 187 2.62 16.03 -4.87
CA TRP A 187 2.36 16.31 -6.28
C TRP A 187 0.87 16.57 -6.56
N GLU A 188 0.57 17.19 -7.69
CA GLU A 188 -0.83 17.43 -8.10
C GLU A 188 -1.49 16.12 -8.54
N ALA A 189 -2.72 15.87 -8.10
CA ALA A 189 -3.45 14.66 -8.47
C ALA A 189 -3.64 14.56 -9.99
N GLY A 190 -3.43 13.38 -10.55
CA GLY A 190 -3.47 13.15 -12.00
C GLY A 190 -2.21 13.60 -12.76
N THR A 191 -1.16 14.03 -12.06
CA THR A 191 0.18 14.24 -12.63
C THR A 191 1.15 13.17 -12.14
N PRO A 192 2.20 12.81 -12.92
CA PRO A 192 3.18 11.83 -12.49
C PRO A 192 3.90 12.23 -11.19
N LYS A 193 4.07 11.28 -10.25
CA LYS A 193 4.82 11.48 -8.97
C LYS A 193 6.21 12.12 -9.19
N GLU A 194 6.89 11.75 -10.27
CA GLU A 194 8.21 12.28 -10.67
C GLU A 194 8.26 13.81 -10.89
N LEU A 195 7.11 14.43 -11.20
CA LEU A 195 7.00 15.90 -11.31
C LEU A 195 6.74 16.59 -9.97
N GLY A 196 6.54 15.80 -8.92
CA GLY A 196 6.32 16.24 -7.56
C GLY A 196 7.54 16.88 -6.90
N GLN A 197 7.32 17.39 -5.71
CA GLN A 197 8.34 17.96 -4.85
C GLN A 197 8.63 17.03 -3.67
N THR A 198 9.89 16.63 -3.54
CA THR A 198 10.36 15.74 -2.47
C THR A 198 11.30 16.45 -1.51
N ILE A 199 11.10 16.24 -0.21
CA ILE A 199 12.03 16.64 0.85
C ILE A 199 12.33 15.46 1.76
N SER A 200 13.58 15.36 2.23
CA SER A 200 13.99 14.32 3.17
C SER A 200 14.82 14.86 4.32
N VAL A 201 14.70 14.25 5.50
CA VAL A 201 15.50 14.57 6.69
C VAL A 201 15.82 13.29 7.45
N ARG A 202 16.83 13.33 8.32
CA ARG A 202 17.16 12.21 9.20
C ARG A 202 16.81 12.57 10.65
N ASP A 203 16.02 11.72 11.30
CA ASP A 203 15.67 11.81 12.73
C ASP A 203 15.32 10.42 13.28
N LEU A 204 15.70 10.15 14.53
CA LEU A 204 15.52 8.85 15.21
C LEU A 204 14.78 8.97 16.55
N GLN A 205 14.18 10.12 16.83
CA GLN A 205 13.48 10.36 18.09
C GLN A 205 12.34 9.36 18.30
N PHE A 206 11.56 9.08 17.25
CA PHE A 206 10.47 8.11 17.28
C PHE A 206 10.80 6.90 16.41
N GLN A 207 10.82 5.72 17.01
CA GLN A 207 11.21 4.46 16.35
C GLN A 207 10.01 3.68 15.83
N GLN A 208 8.88 3.76 16.53
CA GLN A 208 7.64 3.13 16.12
C GLN A 208 6.42 3.89 16.66
N GLY A 209 5.26 3.66 16.07
CA GLY A 209 4.00 4.15 16.59
C GLY A 209 2.89 4.14 15.56
N ASN A 210 1.81 4.84 15.88
CA ASN A 210 0.61 4.89 15.06
C ASN A 210 0.78 5.89 13.91
N VAL A 211 -0.13 5.80 12.95
CA VAL A 211 -0.17 6.62 11.74
C VAL A 211 -1.56 7.25 11.59
N GLY A 212 -1.64 8.33 10.84
CA GLY A 212 -2.92 8.94 10.52
C GLY A 212 -2.80 10.23 9.74
N VAL A 213 -3.90 10.97 9.74
CA VAL A 213 -4.06 12.23 9.00
C VAL A 213 -4.26 13.40 9.94
N GLU A 214 -3.91 14.58 9.46
CA GLU A 214 -3.80 15.74 10.31
C GLU A 214 -4.21 17.03 9.60
N TYR A 215 -5.10 17.81 10.21
CA TYR A 215 -5.56 19.09 9.66
C TYR A 215 -5.60 20.19 10.72
N PHE A 216 -4.96 21.32 10.42
CA PHE A 216 -4.82 22.47 11.31
C PHE A 216 -5.28 23.72 10.59
N VAL A 217 -5.91 24.63 11.32
CA VAL A 217 -6.23 25.97 10.82
C VAL A 217 -5.87 26.97 11.89
N THR A 218 -5.13 28.01 11.51
CA THR A 218 -4.80 29.14 12.39
C THR A 218 -5.49 30.39 11.85
N THR A 219 -6.60 30.83 12.44
CA THR A 219 -7.25 32.08 11.98
C THR A 219 -7.22 33.16 13.05
N GLN A 220 -6.57 34.28 12.71
CA GLN A 220 -6.78 35.58 13.34
C GLN A 220 -7.33 36.54 12.25
N PRO A 221 -8.61 36.96 12.30
CA PRO A 221 -9.63 36.67 13.31
C PRO A 221 -10.27 35.28 13.15
N PRO A 222 -10.90 34.73 14.21
CA PRO A 222 -11.54 33.43 14.18
C PRO A 222 -12.64 33.35 13.13
N VAL A 223 -12.57 32.36 12.23
CA VAL A 223 -13.69 32.02 11.34
C VAL A 223 -14.66 31.10 12.09
N ALA A 224 -15.95 31.41 12.09
CA ALA A 224 -16.97 30.50 12.58
C ALA A 224 -17.10 29.34 11.58
N ASN A 225 -16.80 28.11 12.03
CA ASN A 225 -16.68 26.89 11.22
C ASN A 225 -15.54 26.95 10.20
N PRO A 226 -14.29 26.62 10.59
CA PRO A 226 -13.22 26.46 9.62
C PRO A 226 -13.62 25.36 8.62
N ALA A 227 -13.33 25.61 7.34
CA ALA A 227 -13.67 24.65 6.31
C ALA A 227 -12.82 23.39 6.47
N PRO A 228 -13.37 22.19 6.22
CA PRO A 228 -12.67 20.94 6.49
C PRO A 228 -11.50 20.71 5.54
N GLY A 229 -10.53 19.92 6.01
CA GLY A 229 -9.67 19.14 5.15
C GLY A 229 -10.42 17.88 4.74
N THR A 230 -10.36 17.54 3.46
CA THR A 230 -11.01 16.37 2.86
C THR A 230 -9.92 15.44 2.37
N TYR A 231 -9.94 14.20 2.85
CA TYR A 231 -9.05 13.12 2.45
C TYR A 231 -9.87 12.09 1.69
N ARG A 232 -9.51 11.73 0.46
CA ARG A 232 -10.38 10.89 -0.42
C ARG A 232 -9.91 9.47 -0.61
N TYR A 233 -8.63 9.25 -0.43
CA TYR A 233 -8.04 7.94 -0.52
C TYR A 233 -6.89 7.90 0.46
N TYR A 234 -6.77 6.80 1.19
CA TYR A 234 -5.74 6.63 2.20
C TYR A 234 -5.19 5.23 2.18
N ALA A 235 -3.87 5.17 2.12
CA ALA A 235 -3.16 3.92 1.97
C ALA A 235 -1.98 3.90 2.93
N VAL A 236 -1.82 2.78 3.63
CA VAL A 236 -0.66 2.56 4.52
C VAL A 236 0.00 1.28 4.09
N ALA A 237 1.28 1.40 3.81
CA ALA A 237 2.11 0.29 3.47
C ALA A 237 3.19 0.15 4.54
N PRO A 238 3.17 -0.95 5.28
CA PRO A 238 4.31 -1.32 6.09
C PRO A 238 5.50 -1.64 5.17
N GLN A 239 6.67 -1.11 5.51
CA GLN A 239 7.82 -0.93 4.60
C GLN A 239 7.59 0.18 3.58
N ALA A 240 8.36 1.27 3.68
CA ALA A 240 8.13 2.46 2.87
C ALA A 240 8.18 2.21 1.35
N ARG A 241 8.94 1.19 0.93
CA ARG A 241 9.20 0.86 -0.49
C ARG A 241 7.97 0.38 -1.27
N VAL A 242 6.90 -0.03 -0.59
CA VAL A 242 5.71 -0.58 -1.26
C VAL A 242 5.01 0.50 -2.09
N PHE A 243 4.83 1.72 -1.58
CA PHE A 243 4.29 2.83 -2.38
C PHE A 243 5.29 3.39 -3.38
N ASP A 244 6.59 3.12 -3.21
CA ASP A 244 7.58 3.48 -4.22
C ASP A 244 7.44 2.64 -5.49
N SER A 245 6.71 1.52 -5.46
CA SER A 245 6.38 0.75 -6.67
C SER A 245 5.27 1.39 -7.53
N ASP A 246 4.50 2.34 -7.01
CA ASP A 246 3.62 3.16 -7.87
C ASP A 246 4.44 4.34 -8.40
N PHE A 247 5.03 4.13 -9.58
CA PHE A 247 5.93 5.09 -10.22
C PHE A 247 5.17 6.20 -10.94
N THR A 248 3.93 5.94 -11.33
CA THR A 248 3.07 6.95 -11.97
C THR A 248 2.39 7.85 -10.95
N GLY A 249 2.25 7.41 -9.71
CA GLY A 249 1.61 8.15 -8.62
C GLY A 249 0.09 8.21 -8.76
N ASP A 250 -0.53 7.32 -9.54
CA ASP A 250 -1.97 7.28 -9.76
C ASP A 250 -2.71 6.33 -8.81
N MET A 251 -1.99 5.71 -7.88
CA MET A 251 -2.48 4.75 -6.88
C MET A 251 -2.92 3.41 -7.45
N GLU A 252 -2.71 3.17 -8.74
CA GLU A 252 -2.84 1.85 -9.34
C GLU A 252 -1.44 1.22 -9.44
N PHE A 253 -1.35 -0.09 -9.21
CA PHE A 253 -0.10 -0.85 -9.34
C PHE A 253 -0.21 -1.73 -10.57
N ASN A 254 0.00 -1.13 -11.73
CA ASN A 254 -0.38 -1.69 -13.01
C ASN A 254 0.78 -1.62 -14.03
N ILE A 255 0.49 -2.00 -15.27
CA ILE A 255 1.52 -2.06 -16.34
C ILE A 255 2.14 -0.67 -16.61
N SER A 256 1.43 0.42 -16.34
CA SER A 256 1.95 1.78 -16.52
C SER A 256 3.17 2.04 -15.64
N ASP A 257 3.23 1.46 -14.44
CA ASP A 257 4.40 1.57 -13.57
C ASP A 257 5.58 0.77 -14.12
N LEU A 258 5.38 -0.49 -14.51
CA LEU A 258 6.44 -1.28 -15.15
C LEU A 258 6.96 -0.61 -16.43
N ASN A 259 6.06 -0.03 -17.23
CA ASN A 259 6.43 0.76 -18.40
C ASN A 259 7.25 2.00 -18.02
N ALA A 260 6.91 2.68 -16.91
CA ALA A 260 7.70 3.80 -16.40
C ALA A 260 9.11 3.36 -15.98
N MET A 261 9.26 2.16 -15.40
CA MET A 261 10.55 1.56 -15.07
C MET A 261 11.37 1.23 -16.33
N LEU A 262 10.79 0.46 -17.26
CA LEU A 262 11.48 0.03 -18.49
C LEU A 262 11.81 1.20 -19.42
N ALA A 263 11.03 2.29 -19.38
CA ALA A 263 11.32 3.51 -20.13
C ALA A 263 12.67 4.17 -19.76
N LYS A 264 13.28 3.83 -18.61
CA LYS A 264 14.62 4.31 -18.25
C LYS A 264 15.73 3.62 -19.07
N GLY A 265 15.43 2.47 -19.66
CA GLY A 265 16.33 1.71 -20.52
C GLY A 265 16.30 0.21 -20.20
N PRO A 266 17.11 -0.60 -20.91
CA PRO A 266 17.18 -2.03 -20.69
C PRO A 266 17.65 -2.37 -19.27
N VAL A 267 16.76 -3.00 -18.48
CA VAL A 267 17.05 -3.52 -17.14
C VAL A 267 17.94 -4.77 -17.18
N SER A 268 18.20 -5.29 -18.38
CA SER A 268 19.27 -6.23 -18.68
C SER A 268 20.17 -5.61 -19.77
N PRO A 269 21.40 -5.17 -19.47
CA PRO A 269 22.24 -5.51 -18.32
C PRO A 269 22.05 -4.63 -17.06
N GLY A 270 21.12 -3.68 -17.06
CA GLY A 270 20.83 -2.78 -15.94
C GLY A 270 21.14 -1.31 -16.23
N VAL A 271 20.34 -0.41 -15.68
CA VAL A 271 20.48 1.04 -15.83
C VAL A 271 21.07 1.64 -14.54
N PRO A 272 22.20 2.37 -14.59
CA PRO A 272 22.77 2.98 -13.38
C PRO A 272 21.83 3.98 -12.71
N VAL A 273 21.78 3.95 -11.39
CA VAL A 273 21.04 4.93 -10.60
C VAL A 273 21.76 6.28 -10.58
N VAL A 274 20.99 7.33 -10.84
CA VAL A 274 21.37 8.73 -10.75
C VAL A 274 20.42 9.40 -9.79
N LEU A 275 20.94 9.85 -8.65
CA LEU A 275 20.17 10.55 -7.63
C LEU A 275 19.50 11.82 -8.18
N GLY A 276 18.23 12.02 -7.85
CA GLY A 276 17.32 13.04 -8.32
C GLY A 276 16.75 12.79 -9.72
N VAL A 277 16.88 11.58 -10.28
CA VAL A 277 16.52 11.31 -11.68
C VAL A 277 15.78 9.97 -11.86
N ASN A 278 16.27 8.89 -11.27
CA ASN A 278 15.70 7.55 -11.47
C ASN A 278 15.91 6.62 -10.27
N GLU A 279 16.36 7.12 -9.13
CA GLU A 279 16.58 6.31 -7.92
C GLU A 279 15.29 5.67 -7.39
N GLN A 280 14.12 6.20 -7.74
CA GLN A 280 12.85 5.62 -7.31
C GLN A 280 12.62 4.21 -7.90
N PHE A 281 13.27 3.88 -9.02
CA PHE A 281 13.13 2.60 -9.70
C PHE A 281 14.10 1.52 -9.17
N ASP A 282 15.07 1.88 -8.32
CA ASP A 282 15.98 0.95 -7.64
C ASP A 282 15.33 0.46 -6.34
N LEU A 283 14.40 -0.47 -6.49
CA LEU A 283 13.62 -1.04 -5.40
C LEU A 283 14.46 -1.93 -4.48
N THR A 284 15.59 -2.46 -4.96
CA THR A 284 16.53 -3.27 -4.17
C THR A 284 17.58 -2.44 -3.43
N GLY A 285 17.83 -1.20 -3.85
CA GLY A 285 18.79 -0.27 -3.28
C GLY A 285 20.25 -0.61 -3.58
N ASP A 286 20.53 -1.32 -4.68
CA ASP A 286 21.88 -1.77 -5.03
C ASP A 286 22.62 -0.82 -5.99
N GLY A 287 21.95 0.26 -6.42
CA GLY A 287 22.49 1.29 -7.30
C GLY A 287 22.33 0.98 -8.79
N LEU A 288 21.62 -0.08 -9.15
CA LEU A 288 21.19 -0.40 -10.51
C LEU A 288 19.66 -0.51 -10.55
N ILE A 289 19.08 -0.17 -11.70
CA ILE A 289 17.70 -0.52 -12.05
C ILE A 289 17.83 -1.73 -12.97
N ASP A 290 17.54 -2.91 -12.45
CA ASP A 290 17.75 -4.16 -13.15
C ASP A 290 16.60 -5.18 -12.96
N SER A 291 16.83 -6.42 -13.40
CA SER A 291 15.84 -7.48 -13.31
C SER A 291 15.38 -7.75 -11.87
N ALA A 292 16.20 -7.50 -10.85
CA ALA A 292 15.84 -7.70 -9.46
C ALA A 292 14.81 -6.65 -8.99
N ASP A 293 14.86 -5.43 -9.54
CA ASP A 293 13.85 -4.40 -9.25
C ASP A 293 12.52 -4.73 -9.90
N VAL A 294 12.52 -5.25 -11.13
CA VAL A 294 11.29 -5.75 -11.77
C VAL A 294 10.69 -6.91 -10.96
N ASP A 295 11.51 -7.86 -10.50
CA ASP A 295 11.02 -8.97 -9.65
C ASP A 295 10.45 -8.44 -8.32
N ARG A 296 11.07 -7.40 -7.76
CA ARG A 296 10.59 -6.75 -6.55
C ARG A 296 9.25 -6.05 -6.79
N TRP A 297 9.13 -5.31 -7.89
CA TRP A 297 7.89 -4.64 -8.29
C TRP A 297 6.75 -5.64 -8.47
N LEU A 298 6.98 -6.74 -9.19
CA LEU A 298 5.98 -7.79 -9.42
C LEU A 298 5.51 -8.45 -8.11
N ALA A 299 6.36 -8.48 -7.09
CA ALA A 299 6.00 -8.96 -5.76
C ALA A 299 5.18 -7.93 -4.97
N ASP A 300 5.58 -6.66 -4.99
CA ASP A 300 4.90 -5.59 -4.27
C ASP A 300 3.50 -5.33 -4.89
N ALA A 301 3.40 -5.20 -6.21
CA ALA A 301 2.14 -4.99 -6.94
C ALA A 301 1.16 -6.16 -6.73
N ALA A 302 1.66 -7.39 -6.72
CA ALA A 302 0.85 -8.59 -6.48
C ALA A 302 0.16 -8.58 -5.11
N ILE A 303 0.87 -8.17 -4.06
CA ILE A 303 0.32 -8.05 -2.70
C ILE A 303 -0.81 -7.01 -2.69
N ILE A 304 -0.56 -5.88 -3.36
CA ILE A 304 -1.48 -4.74 -3.40
C ILE A 304 -2.75 -5.06 -4.17
N ASN A 305 -2.61 -5.71 -5.32
CA ASN A 305 -3.73 -6.13 -6.17
C ASN A 305 -4.48 -7.35 -5.62
N GLY A 306 -4.14 -7.82 -4.40
CA GLY A 306 -4.87 -8.88 -3.70
C GLY A 306 -4.54 -10.30 -4.16
N THR A 307 -3.44 -10.50 -4.89
CA THR A 307 -3.03 -11.83 -5.35
C THR A 307 -2.25 -12.57 -4.25
N ALA A 308 -2.30 -13.90 -4.26
CA ALA A 308 -1.71 -14.72 -3.20
C ALA A 308 -0.18 -14.89 -3.30
N SER A 309 0.42 -14.55 -4.44
CA SER A 309 1.87 -14.66 -4.67
C SER A 309 2.31 -13.68 -5.75
N PRO A 310 3.62 -13.35 -5.84
CA PRO A 310 4.14 -12.42 -6.85
C PRO A 310 3.66 -12.73 -8.26
N TYR A 311 3.35 -11.68 -9.04
CA TYR A 311 3.10 -11.80 -10.48
C TYR A 311 4.26 -12.55 -11.13
N LYS A 312 3.95 -13.48 -12.03
CA LYS A 312 4.98 -14.26 -12.71
C LYS A 312 5.42 -13.52 -13.95
N ARG A 313 6.72 -13.50 -14.22
CA ARG A 313 7.19 -13.03 -15.54
C ARG A 313 6.55 -13.87 -16.64
N GLY A 314 5.94 -13.22 -17.62
CA GLY A 314 5.13 -13.86 -18.64
C GLY A 314 3.62 -13.64 -18.45
N ASP A 315 3.17 -13.20 -17.28
CA ASP A 315 1.87 -12.56 -17.08
C ASP A 315 2.02 -11.11 -17.57
N ILE A 316 1.80 -10.89 -18.86
CA ILE A 316 2.07 -9.63 -19.54
C ILE A 316 0.97 -8.61 -19.23
N ASN A 317 -0.28 -9.07 -19.11
CA ASN A 317 -1.41 -8.20 -18.80
C ASN A 317 -1.65 -7.99 -17.28
N LEU A 318 -0.87 -8.65 -16.42
CA LEU A 318 -0.94 -8.61 -14.96
C LEU A 318 -2.30 -9.05 -14.39
N ASP A 319 -2.98 -9.99 -15.06
CA ASP A 319 -4.27 -10.53 -14.61
C ASP A 319 -4.15 -11.68 -13.61
N GLY A 320 -2.92 -12.05 -13.24
CA GLY A 320 -2.61 -13.10 -12.28
C GLY A 320 -2.46 -14.48 -12.92
N LEU A 321 -2.65 -14.60 -14.24
CA LEU A 321 -2.51 -15.83 -15.01
C LEU A 321 -1.43 -15.67 -16.07
N VAL A 322 -0.65 -16.74 -16.31
CA VAL A 322 0.22 -16.80 -17.50
C VAL A 322 -0.46 -17.69 -18.52
N ASP A 323 -1.13 -17.12 -19.52
CA ASP A 323 -1.96 -17.87 -20.45
C ASP A 323 -1.77 -17.49 -21.94
N ASP A 324 -2.71 -17.93 -22.78
CA ASP A 324 -2.65 -17.70 -24.23
C ASP A 324 -2.88 -16.21 -24.58
N THR A 325 -3.49 -15.41 -23.69
CA THR A 325 -3.65 -13.96 -23.82
C THR A 325 -2.30 -13.28 -23.79
N ASP A 326 -1.43 -13.63 -22.84
CA ASP A 326 -0.05 -13.12 -22.77
C ASP A 326 0.76 -13.53 -23.99
N PHE A 327 0.63 -14.80 -24.39
CA PHE A 327 1.29 -15.28 -25.60
C PHE A 327 0.87 -14.48 -26.84
N ASN A 328 -0.40 -14.10 -26.94
CA ASN A 328 -0.89 -13.29 -28.06
C ASN A 328 -0.29 -11.88 -28.05
N ILE A 329 -0.09 -11.29 -26.86
CA ILE A 329 0.59 -9.99 -26.71
C ILE A 329 2.04 -10.10 -27.20
N TRP A 330 2.82 -11.04 -26.67
CA TRP A 330 4.19 -11.29 -27.14
C TRP A 330 4.23 -11.57 -28.65
N ASN A 331 3.33 -12.42 -29.16
CA ASN A 331 3.33 -12.81 -30.56
C ASN A 331 2.98 -11.66 -31.51
N ALA A 332 2.23 -10.65 -31.04
CA ALA A 332 1.92 -9.44 -31.80
C ALA A 332 3.13 -8.51 -31.97
N HIS A 333 4.05 -8.52 -31.00
CA HIS A 333 5.19 -7.60 -30.92
C HIS A 333 6.55 -8.28 -31.10
N LYS A 334 6.61 -9.59 -31.26
CA LYS A 334 7.87 -10.33 -31.45
C LYS A 334 8.75 -9.74 -32.55
N PHE A 335 10.05 -9.74 -32.28
CA PHE A 335 11.12 -9.18 -33.08
C PHE A 335 11.03 -7.67 -33.31
N THR A 336 10.52 -6.95 -32.31
CA THR A 336 10.52 -5.48 -32.28
C THR A 336 11.31 -4.96 -31.09
N SER A 337 11.90 -3.77 -31.25
CA SER A 337 12.48 -3.05 -30.11
C SER A 337 11.34 -2.41 -29.33
N SER A 338 11.29 -2.69 -28.03
CA SER A 338 10.36 -2.04 -27.11
C SER A 338 11.06 -1.81 -25.77
N LEU A 339 10.58 -0.83 -25.00
CA LEU A 339 10.95 -0.61 -23.60
C LEU A 339 9.67 -0.57 -22.77
N ALA A 340 8.74 -1.44 -23.11
CA ALA A 340 7.41 -1.52 -22.52
C ALA A 340 7.08 -2.99 -22.23
N TRP A 341 6.58 -3.23 -21.03
CA TRP A 341 6.19 -4.55 -20.53
C TRP A 341 5.00 -5.10 -21.32
N ASP A 342 4.02 -4.25 -21.65
CA ASP A 342 2.82 -4.61 -22.43
C ASP A 342 3.11 -4.90 -23.91
N ASP A 343 4.32 -4.66 -24.41
CA ASP A 343 4.77 -5.17 -25.71
C ASP A 343 5.34 -6.59 -25.60
N GLY A 344 5.46 -7.16 -24.39
CA GLY A 344 5.96 -8.51 -24.16
C GLY A 344 7.48 -8.61 -24.00
N ASP A 345 8.19 -7.51 -23.74
CA ASP A 345 9.59 -7.49 -23.29
C ASP A 345 9.66 -7.81 -21.78
N VAL A 346 9.33 -9.05 -21.43
CA VAL A 346 9.20 -9.50 -20.03
C VAL A 346 10.55 -9.74 -19.35
N ASN A 347 11.64 -9.79 -20.12
CA ASN A 347 13.00 -9.82 -19.60
C ASN A 347 13.60 -8.39 -19.46
N GLY A 348 13.03 -7.40 -20.14
CA GLY A 348 13.39 -5.99 -20.09
C GLY A 348 14.74 -5.67 -20.75
N ASP A 349 15.15 -6.40 -21.78
CA ASP A 349 16.41 -6.20 -22.51
C ASP A 349 16.31 -5.21 -23.68
N GLY A 350 15.11 -4.67 -23.92
CA GLY A 350 14.84 -3.70 -24.96
C GLY A 350 14.41 -4.32 -26.30
N PHE A 351 14.22 -5.64 -26.37
CA PHE A 351 13.90 -6.33 -27.61
C PHE A 351 13.06 -7.60 -27.41
N VAL A 352 11.80 -7.54 -27.86
CA VAL A 352 10.86 -8.66 -27.73
C VAL A 352 11.30 -9.83 -28.60
N ASP A 353 11.83 -10.91 -28.03
CA ASP A 353 12.33 -12.06 -28.80
C ASP A 353 12.06 -13.44 -28.19
N VAL A 354 12.86 -14.43 -28.60
CA VAL A 354 12.72 -15.82 -28.14
C VAL A 354 13.07 -15.97 -26.66
N SER A 355 13.90 -15.07 -26.10
CA SER A 355 14.22 -15.06 -24.68
C SER A 355 13.00 -14.71 -23.83
N ASP A 356 12.18 -13.73 -24.23
CA ASP A 356 10.88 -13.43 -23.60
C ASP A 356 9.90 -14.58 -23.72
N PHE A 357 9.84 -15.20 -24.91
CA PHE A 357 9.04 -16.41 -25.10
C PHE A 357 9.48 -17.54 -24.17
N ASN A 358 10.78 -17.70 -23.91
CA ASN A 358 11.28 -18.72 -22.99
C ASN A 358 10.85 -18.43 -21.55
N VAL A 359 10.76 -17.14 -21.15
CA VAL A 359 10.23 -16.71 -19.85
C VAL A 359 8.74 -17.06 -19.75
N TRP A 360 7.92 -16.64 -20.72
CA TRP A 360 6.51 -17.04 -20.78
C TRP A 360 6.35 -18.56 -20.76
N ASN A 361 7.10 -19.29 -21.59
CA ASN A 361 6.99 -20.75 -21.69
C ASN A 361 7.43 -21.48 -20.43
N ALA A 362 8.31 -20.89 -19.61
CA ALA A 362 8.69 -21.44 -18.31
C ALA A 362 7.57 -21.29 -17.27
N ASN A 363 6.74 -20.25 -17.38
CA ASN A 363 5.66 -19.94 -16.45
C ASN A 363 4.25 -20.24 -16.98
N LYS A 364 4.10 -20.66 -18.24
CA LYS A 364 2.78 -20.87 -18.85
C LYS A 364 1.89 -21.79 -18.02
N TYR A 365 0.62 -21.41 -17.93
CA TYR A 365 -0.43 -22.06 -17.17
C TYR A 365 -0.14 -22.15 -15.67
N THR A 366 0.67 -21.23 -15.15
CA THR A 366 0.76 -20.95 -13.71
C THR A 366 -0.10 -19.74 -13.36
N SER A 367 -0.46 -19.64 -12.08
CA SER A 367 -1.22 -18.53 -11.54
C SER A 367 -0.50 -17.95 -10.32
N SER A 368 -0.57 -16.64 -10.19
CA SER A 368 -0.19 -15.93 -8.98
C SER A 368 -1.24 -16.07 -7.88
N ASP A 369 -2.48 -16.35 -8.26
CA ASP A 369 -3.52 -16.82 -7.37
C ASP A 369 -3.34 -18.29 -7.04
N SER A 370 -3.01 -18.56 -5.79
CA SER A 370 -3.31 -19.86 -5.20
C SER A 370 -4.80 -19.92 -4.98
N GLY A 371 -5.54 -20.37 -6.00
CA GLY A 371 -6.87 -20.90 -5.80
C GLY A 371 -6.78 -22.03 -4.78
N ALA A 372 -6.94 -21.70 -3.49
CA ALA A 372 -7.47 -22.65 -2.55
C ALA A 372 -8.84 -23.01 -3.12
N PHE A 373 -8.89 -24.11 -3.88
CA PHE A 373 -10.10 -24.89 -3.97
C PHE A 373 -10.45 -25.24 -2.53
N VAL A 374 -11.19 -24.37 -1.85
CA VAL A 374 -11.98 -24.74 -0.70
C VAL A 374 -12.83 -25.88 -1.26
N PRO A 375 -12.62 -27.14 -0.85
CA PRO A 375 -13.54 -28.18 -1.23
C PRO A 375 -14.85 -27.71 -0.64
N GLU A 376 -15.84 -27.42 -1.49
CA GLU A 376 -17.20 -27.26 -1.00
C GLU A 376 -17.44 -28.41 -0.03
N PRO A 377 -17.81 -28.16 1.25
CA PRO A 377 -18.11 -29.25 2.15
C PRO A 377 -19.15 -30.08 1.42
N ALA A 378 -18.84 -31.36 1.15
CA ALA A 378 -19.69 -32.24 0.37
C ALA A 378 -21.08 -32.32 1.03
N LEU A 379 -21.99 -31.42 0.66
CA LEU A 379 -23.34 -31.35 1.15
C LEU A 379 -24.20 -32.26 0.28
N LEU A 380 -23.98 -33.58 0.39
CA LEU A 380 -24.90 -34.60 -0.08
C LEU A 380 -24.85 -35.81 0.87
N PRO A 381 -25.97 -36.37 1.38
CA PRO A 381 -27.36 -35.89 1.42
C PRO A 381 -28.04 -36.14 2.79
N MET A 382 -28.53 -35.11 3.48
CA MET A 382 -29.48 -35.28 4.61
C MET A 382 -30.92 -35.01 4.16
N LEU A 383 -31.42 -35.82 3.25
CA LEU A 383 -32.86 -35.97 3.05
C LEU A 383 -33.18 -37.46 2.84
N ILE A 384 -34.26 -37.89 3.51
CA ILE A 384 -34.86 -39.23 3.62
C ILE A 384 -34.42 -39.94 4.92
N PRO A 385 -35.34 -40.00 5.92
CA PRO A 385 -36.34 -41.07 5.85
C PRO A 385 -37.73 -40.68 6.37
N THR A 386 -38.68 -40.37 5.48
CA THR A 386 -40.11 -40.38 5.84
C THR A 386 -41.03 -40.76 4.67
N PHE A 387 -40.71 -41.76 3.85
CA PHE A 387 -41.73 -42.36 2.95
C PHE A 387 -41.54 -43.88 2.69
N ILE A 388 -41.29 -44.66 3.74
CA ILE A 388 -41.62 -46.10 3.73
C ILE A 388 -42.62 -46.38 4.85
N ALA A 389 -43.83 -45.84 4.68
CA ALA A 389 -45.01 -46.26 5.44
C ALA A 389 -46.29 -46.05 4.63
N TRP A 390 -46.26 -46.21 3.29
CA TRP A 390 -47.51 -46.20 2.52
C TRP A 390 -47.45 -46.94 1.18
N SER A 391 -47.11 -48.22 1.18
CA SER A 391 -47.49 -49.11 0.07
C SER A 391 -47.49 -50.59 0.46
N PHE A 392 -48.10 -50.93 1.59
CA PHE A 392 -48.68 -52.27 1.78
C PHE A 392 -50.17 -52.13 2.05
N ARG A 393 -50.95 -51.83 1.01
CA ARG A 393 -52.37 -52.20 0.97
C ARG A 393 -52.90 -52.37 -0.45
N ARG A 394 -53.03 -53.65 -0.81
CA ARG A 394 -54.00 -54.30 -1.72
C ARG A 394 -53.72 -54.31 -3.24
N LYS A 395 -53.55 -55.53 -3.75
CA LYS A 395 -54.62 -56.20 -4.52
C LYS A 395 -54.58 -57.72 -4.32
N LYS A 396 -55.78 -58.27 -4.09
CA LYS A 396 -56.10 -59.70 -3.91
C LYS A 396 -55.86 -60.51 -5.19
N ARG A 397 -55.50 -61.78 -5.04
CA ARG A 397 -56.27 -62.89 -5.63
C ARG A 397 -56.58 -63.89 -4.54
#